data_AF-A0A7J9UYM6-F1
#
_entry.id   AF-A0A7J9UYM6-F1
#
_cell.length_a   1.000
_cell.length_b   1.000
_cell.length_c   1.000
_cell.angle_alpha   90.00
_cell.angle_beta   90.00
_cell.angle_gamma   90.00
#
_symmetry.space_group_name_H-M   'P 1'
#
loop_
_entity.id
_entity.type
_entity.pdbx_description
1 polymer ?
#
loop_
_entity_poly.entity_id
_entity_poly.type
_entity_poly.pdbx_seq_one_letter_code
_entity_poly.pdbx_strand_id
1 'polypeptide(L)' 'MGEQIVIGEDIVLTVVDVRNDTVRLGIAAPRSVSVNRAEVRKAVEDANREASAADDAAVEALRALTARPKQGGTGQQQ' A
#
# COMPACT_ATOMS: atom_id res chain seq x y z
N MET A 1 34.53 -3.13 3.06
CA MET A 1 33.34 -2.72 2.29
C MET A 1 32.17 -2.71 3.27
N GLY A 2 31.57 -1.55 3.48
CA GLY A 2 30.61 -1.27 4.56
C GLY A 2 30.21 0.21 4.54
N GLU A 3 30.05 0.75 3.33
CA GLU A 3 29.69 2.15 3.14
C GLU A 3 28.26 2.38 3.62
N GLN A 4 28.09 3.50 4.31
CA GLN A 4 26.82 3.92 4.87
C GLN A 4 26.47 5.30 4.37
N ILE A 5 25.21 5.47 3.99
CA ILE A 5 24.62 6.75 3.62
C ILE A 5 23.58 7.07 4.69
N VAL A 6 23.74 8.21 5.35
CA VAL A 6 22.79 8.70 6.35
C VAL A 6 21.90 9.74 5.67
N ILE A 7 20.59 9.61 5.84
CA ILE A 7 19.57 10.52 5.32
C ILE A 7 18.80 11.12 6.50
N GLY A 8 18.88 12.44 6.65
CA GLY A 8 18.30 13.12 7.81
C GLY A 8 19.00 12.69 9.11
N GLU A 9 18.22 12.46 10.16
CA GLU A 9 18.74 12.06 11.48
C GLU A 9 18.58 10.56 11.78
N ASP A 10 17.57 9.90 11.19
CA ASP A 10 17.13 8.57 11.65
C ASP A 10 17.17 7.47 10.57
N ILE A 11 17.60 7.78 9.34
CA ILE A 11 17.61 6.81 8.23
C ILE A 11 19.06 6.50 7.85
N VAL A 12 19.42 5.22 7.90
CA VAL A 12 20.76 4.73 7.51
C VAL A 12 20.61 3.66 6.44
N LEU A 13 21.24 3.89 5.28
CA LEU A 13 21.40 2.91 4.22
C LEU A 13 22.78 2.28 4.34
N THR A 14 22.85 0.95 4.28
CA THR A 14 24.11 0.19 4.33
C THR A 14 24.24 -0.69 3.11
N VAL A 15 25.39 -0.67 2.45
CA VAL A 15 25.71 -1.67 1.41
C VAL A 15 26.07 -2.98 2.10
N VAL A 16 25.18 -3.98 1.99
CA VAL A 16 25.33 -5.29 2.65
C VAL A 16 26.20 -6.22 1.81
N ASP A 17 25.99 -6.24 0.49
CA ASP A 17 26.72 -7.12 -0.42
C ASP A 17 26.64 -6.57 -1.85
N VAL A 18 27.65 -6.87 -2.66
CA VAL A 18 27.69 -6.54 -4.09
C VAL A 18 28.12 -7.80 -4.83
N ARG A 19 27.24 -8.32 -5.68
CA ARG A 19 27.52 -9.52 -6.49
C ARG A 19 27.11 -9.28 -7.92
N ASN A 20 28.05 -9.49 -8.85
CA ASN A 20 27.85 -9.22 -10.26
C ASN A 20 27.31 -7.79 -10.42
N ASP A 21 26.09 -7.65 -10.95
CA ASP A 21 25.40 -6.36 -11.14
C ASP A 21 24.33 -6.07 -10.08
N THR A 22 24.20 -6.91 -9.04
CA THR A 22 23.19 -6.73 -7.98
C THR A 22 23.82 -6.24 -6.69
N VAL A 23 23.27 -5.15 -6.16
CA VAL A 23 23.63 -4.59 -4.86
C VAL A 23 22.52 -4.90 -3.85
N ARG A 24 22.90 -5.45 -2.69
CA ARG A 24 22.00 -5.60 -1.55
C ARG A 24 22.17 -4.40 -0.62
N LEU A 25 21.07 -3.68 -0.41
CA LEU A 25 20.99 -2.54 0.50
C LEU A 25 20.20 -2.92 1.75
N GLY A 26 20.80 -2.67 2.91
CA GLY A 26 20.12 -2.65 4.20
C GLY A 26 19.61 -1.25 4.48
N ILE A 27 18.39 -1.12 5.00
CA ILE A 27 17.78 0.16 5.34
C ILE A 27 17.33 0.07 6.79
N ALA A 28 17.91 0.90 7.65
CA ALA A 28 17.45 1.12 9.01
C ALA A 28 16.72 2.46 9.05
N ALA A 29 15.46 2.44 9.47
CA ALA A 29 14.61 3.61 9.60
C ALA A 29 13.60 3.38 10.74
N PRO A 30 13.10 4.44 11.40
CA PRO A 30 12.06 4.32 12.41
C PRO A 30 10.74 3.85 11.81
N ARG A 31 9.90 3.20 12.62
CA ARG A 31 8.60 2.64 12.17
C ARG A 31 7.60 3.68 11.68
N SER A 32 7.80 4.95 12.02
CA SER A 32 7.01 6.07 11.51
C SER A 32 7.24 6.34 10.02
N VAL A 33 8.36 5.89 9.46
CA VAL A 33 8.72 6.10 8.06
C VAL A 33 8.47 4.80 7.28
N SER A 34 7.64 4.87 6.24
CA SER A 34 7.40 3.72 5.36
C SER A 34 8.53 3.57 4.34
N VAL A 35 9.11 2.37 4.28
CA VAL A 35 10.18 2.02 3.33
C VAL A 35 9.64 1.00 2.36
N ASN A 36 9.27 1.47 1.17
CA ASN A 36 8.69 0.65 0.12
C ASN A 36 9.60 0.63 -1.11
N ARG A 37 9.55 -0.48 -1.85
CA ARG A 37 10.12 -0.55 -3.20
C ARG A 37 9.45 0.49 -4.10
N ALA A 38 10.24 1.20 -4.89
CA ALA A 38 9.75 2.33 -5.68
C ALA A 38 8.69 1.91 -6.70
N GLU A 39 8.89 0.78 -7.36
CA GLU A 39 7.98 0.20 -8.33
C GLU A 39 6.63 -0.19 -7.71
N VAL A 40 6.66 -0.72 -6.50
CA VAL A 40 5.43 -1.09 -5.76
C VAL A 40 4.68 0.16 -5.34
N ARG A 41 5.37 1.17 -4.82
CA ARG A 41 4.75 2.44 -4.43
C ARG A 41 4.08 3.11 -5.62
N LYS A 42 4.77 3.17 -6.77
CA LYS A 42 4.23 3.75 -7.99
C LYS A 42 2.96 3.03 -8.48
N ALA A 43 2.98 1.69 -8.52
CA ALA A 43 1.82 0.91 -8.96
C ALA A 43 0.59 1.16 -8.09
N VAL A 44 0.76 1.28 -6.76
CA VAL A 44 -0.33 1.61 -5.84
C VAL A 44 -0.83 3.04 -6.05
N GLU A 45 0.07 4.01 -6.25
CA GLU A 45 -0.31 5.41 -6.52
C GLU A 45 -1.12 5.53 -7.83
N ASP A 46 -0.70 4.83 -8.88
CA ASP A 46 -1.40 4.82 -10.17
C ASP A 46 -2.81 4.20 -10.04
N ALA A 47 -2.92 3.05 -9.38
CA ALA A 47 -4.21 2.39 -9.13
C ALA A 47 -5.14 3.25 -8.27
N ASN A 48 -4.61 3.91 -7.23
CA ASN A 48 -5.40 4.81 -6.38
C ASN A 48 -5.89 6.02 -7.18
N ARG A 49 -5.07 6.56 -8.08
CA ARG A 49 -5.45 7.67 -8.95
C ARG A 49 -6.56 7.26 -9.90
N GLU A 50 -6.45 6.10 -10.54
CA GLU A 50 -7.48 5.55 -11.42
C GLU A 50 -8.79 5.33 -10.67
N ALA A 51 -8.74 4.70 -9.49
CA ALA A 51 -9.92 4.48 -8.65
C ALA A 51 -10.58 5.80 -8.20
N SER A 52 -9.78 6.84 -7.94
CA SER A 52 -10.29 8.16 -7.55
C SER A 52 -10.98 8.90 -8.70
N ALA A 53 -10.77 8.47 -9.95
CA ALA A 53 -11.41 9.03 -11.13
C ALA A 53 -12.73 8.31 -11.51
N ALA A 54 -13.19 7.34 -10.70
CA ALA A 54 -14.45 6.65 -10.93
C ALA A 54 -15.64 7.62 -10.90
N ASP A 55 -16.62 7.36 -11.77
CA ASP A 55 -17.83 8.18 -11.87
C ASP A 55 -18.90 7.79 -10.84
N ASP A 56 -19.88 8.68 -10.65
CA ASP A 56 -20.98 8.46 -9.69
C ASP A 56 -21.77 7.18 -10.02
N ALA A 57 -21.86 6.81 -11.30
CA ALA A 57 -22.53 5.59 -11.73
C ALA A 57 -21.81 4.33 -11.22
N ALA A 58 -20.48 4.28 -11.30
CA ALA A 58 -19.68 3.20 -10.75
C ALA A 58 -19.80 3.13 -9.22
N VAL A 59 -19.84 4.28 -8.54
CA VAL A 59 -20.02 4.36 -7.08
C VAL A 59 -21.39 3.83 -6.65
N GLU A 60 -22.46 4.21 -7.33
CA GLU A 60 -23.81 3.72 -7.04
C GLU A 60 -23.95 2.23 -7.33
N ALA A 61 -23.36 1.74 -8.42
CA ALA A 61 -23.31 0.30 -8.70
C ALA A 61 -22.62 -0.49 -7.58
N LEU A 62 -21.51 0.03 -7.03
CA LEU A 62 -20.80 -0.60 -5.91
C LEU A 62 -21.64 -0.59 -4.61
N ARG A 63 -22.36 0.50 -4.33
CA ARG A 63 -23.28 0.60 -3.18
C ARG A 63 -24.41 -0.43 -3.28
N ALA A 64 -24.97 -0.62 -4.48
CA ALA A 64 -26.03 -1.60 -4.71
C ALA A 64 -25.55 -3.04 -4.48
N LEU A 65 -24.29 -3.36 -4.80
CA LEU A 65 -23.70 -4.69 -4.57
C LEU A 65 -23.34 -4.95 -3.10
N THR A 66 -22.96 -3.91 -2.35
CA THR A 66 -22.52 -4.03 -0.94
C THR A 66 -23.67 -3.90 0.06
N ALA A 67 -24.81 -3.32 -0.34
CA ALA A 67 -26.03 -3.29 0.44
C ALA A 67 -26.66 -4.69 0.55
N ARG A 68 -26.22 -5.48 1.54
CA ARG A 68 -26.84 -6.75 1.89
C ARG A 68 -28.36 -6.55 2.04
N PRO A 69 -29.22 -7.30 1.31
CA PRO A 69 -30.66 -7.22 1.56
C PRO A 69 -30.88 -7.67 2.99
N LYS A 70 -31.46 -6.80 3.83
CA LYS A 70 -31.91 -7.19 5.16
C LYS A 70 -33.00 -8.24 4.97
N GLN A 71 -32.63 -9.52 5.00
CA GLN A 71 -33.59 -10.61 5.18
C GLN A 71 -34.30 -10.33 6.50
N GLY A 72 -35.55 -9.89 6.40
CA GLY A 72 -36.42 -9.69 7.55
C GLY A 72 -36.55 -11.01 8.29
N GLY A 73 -36.14 -11.03 9.56
CA GLY A 73 -36.55 -12.06 10.48
C GLY A 73 -38.05 -11.91 10.74
N THR A 74 -38.86 -12.73 10.08
CA THR A 74 -40.24 -12.97 10.50
C THR A 74 -40.20 -13.92 11.70
N GLY A 75 -39.91 -13.35 12.87
CA GLY A 75 -40.53 -13.81 14.10
C GLY A 75 -41.85 -13.07 14.24
N GLN A 76 -42.97 -13.77 14.03
CA GLN A 76 -44.27 -13.49 14.65
C GLN A 76 -45.27 -14.60 14.28
N GLN A 77 -45.65 -15.36 15.31
CA GLN A 77 -47.03 -15.74 15.69
C GLN A 77 -47.86 -16.39 14.56
N GLN A 78 -48.31 -17.64 14.66
CA GLN A 78 -49.01 -18.30 15.77
C GLN A 78 -48.88 -19.83 15.63
#